data_AF-A0A3B9D145-F1
#
_entry.id   AF-A0A3B9D145-F1
#
_cell.length_a   1.000
_cell.length_b   1.000
_cell.length_c   1.000
_cell.angle_alpha   90.00
_cell.angle_beta   90.00
_cell.angle_gamma   90.00
#
_symmetry.space_group_name_H-M   'P 1'
#
loop_
_entity.id
_entity.type
_entity.pdbx_description
1 polymer ?
#
loop_
_entity_poly.entity_id
_entity_poly.type
_entity_poly.pdbx_seq_one_letter_code
_entity_poly.pdbx_strand_id
1 'polypeptide(L)' 'VRKPRARRNQKNKEQPTPQVMLFNLKDDLGEQTNVAADHPGTVQKLQARMTELDNEITRNARAPWQK' A
#
# COMPACT_ATOMS: atom_id res chain seq x y z
N VAL A 1 -7.59 5.42 47.07
CA VAL A 1 -7.59 6.12 45.76
C VAL A 1 -6.65 5.38 44.80
N ARG A 2 -7.16 4.78 43.72
CA ARG A 2 -6.33 4.03 42.74
C ARG A 2 -5.66 5.00 41.78
N LYS A 3 -4.33 4.93 41.61
CA LYS A 3 -3.58 5.80 40.69
C LYS A 3 -4.00 5.51 39.23
N PRO A 4 -4.21 6.55 38.39
CA PRO A 4 -4.54 6.37 36.98
C PRO A 4 -3.37 5.71 36.25
N ARG A 5 -3.67 4.69 35.43
CA ARG A 5 -2.67 4.02 34.58
C ARG A 5 -2.22 5.01 33.50
N ALA A 6 -0.91 5.26 33.42
CA ALA A 6 -0.35 6.05 32.34
C ALA A 6 -0.68 5.41 30.99
N ARG A 7 -1.34 6.15 30.10
CA ARG A 7 -1.52 5.75 28.69
C ARG A 7 -0.16 5.81 28.02
N ARG A 8 0.48 4.65 27.86
CA ARG A 8 1.70 4.48 27.07
C ARG A 8 1.35 4.62 25.60
N ASN A 9 1.05 5.84 25.15
CA ASN A 9 1.00 6.16 23.73
C ASN A 9 2.42 5.98 23.18
N GLN A 10 2.65 4.84 22.55
CA GLN A 10 3.84 4.54 21.76
C GLN A 10 3.85 5.47 20.53
N LYS A 11 4.24 6.74 20.72
CA LYS A 11 4.34 7.74 19.64
C LYS A 11 5.53 7.52 18.68
N ASN A 12 6.33 6.46 18.89
CA ASN A 12 7.57 6.20 18.14
C ASN A 12 7.68 4.73 17.67
N LYS A 13 6.58 4.08 17.29
CA LYS A 13 6.73 2.85 16.48
C LYS A 13 6.97 3.28 15.05
N GLU A 14 8.20 3.08 14.57
CA GLU A 14 8.54 3.17 13.15
C GLU A 14 7.52 2.34 12.38
N GLN A 15 6.81 3.00 11.46
CA GLN A 15 5.86 2.30 10.59
C GLN A 15 6.70 1.39 9.69
N PRO A 16 6.36 0.09 9.57
CA PRO A 16 7.09 -0.81 8.70
C PRO A 16 7.04 -0.27 7.27
N THR A 17 8.19 -0.27 6.59
CA THR A 17 8.26 0.12 5.19
C THR A 17 7.39 -0.82 4.36
N PRO A 18 6.52 -0.31 3.47
CA PRO A 18 5.70 -1.15 2.62
C PRO A 18 6.60 -2.01 1.73
N GLN A 19 6.34 -3.32 1.72
CA GLN A 19 7.05 -4.27 0.88
C GLN A 19 6.43 -4.29 -0.52
N VAL A 20 7.27 -4.23 -1.55
CA VAL A 20 6.82 -4.35 -2.95
C VAL A 20 6.82 -5.83 -3.34
N MET A 21 5.72 -6.28 -3.93
CA MET A 21 5.54 -7.66 -4.39
C MET A 21 5.05 -7.66 -5.85
N LEU A 22 5.46 -8.67 -6.61
CA LEU A 22 5.05 -8.89 -7.99
C LEU A 22 4.74 -10.37 -8.18
N PHE A 23 3.58 -10.65 -8.76
CA PHE A 23 3.09 -12.01 -9.01
C PHE A 23 2.73 -12.18 -10.48
N ASN A 24 2.94 -13.40 -11.00
CA ASN A 24 2.48 -13.77 -12.33
C ASN A 24 1.18 -14.57 -12.20
N LEU A 25 0.04 -13.88 -12.30
CA LEU A 25 -1.28 -14.48 -12.10
C LEU A 25 -1.65 -15.55 -13.14
N LYS A 26 -0.94 -15.64 -14.27
CA LYS A 26 -1.16 -16.69 -15.27
C LYS A 26 -0.71 -18.05 -14.75
N ASP A 27 0.44 -18.08 -14.08
CA ASP A 27 1.08 -19.31 -13.60
C ASP A 27 0.92 -19.49 -12.08
N ASP A 28 0.62 -18.42 -11.36
CA ASP A 28 0.46 -18.35 -9.91
C ASP A 28 -0.76 -17.48 -9.53
N LEU A 29 -1.95 -18.02 -9.74
CA LEU A 29 -3.21 -17.37 -9.36
C LEU A 29 -3.36 -17.22 -7.83
N GLY A 30 -2.63 -18.01 -7.05
CA GLY A 30 -2.66 -17.98 -5.59
C GLY A 30 -1.75 -16.92 -4.97
N GLU A 31 -1.03 -16.14 -5.77
CA GLU A 31 -0.09 -15.09 -5.31
C GLU A 31 0.92 -15.62 -4.28
N GLN A 32 1.46 -16.82 -4.50
CA GLN A 32 2.35 -17.48 -3.55
C GLN A 32 3.82 -17.10 -3.76
N THR A 33 4.21 -16.78 -4.99
CA THR A 33 5.61 -16.61 -5.40
C THR A 33 5.88 -15.16 -5.80
N ASN A 34 6.54 -14.42 -4.92
CA ASN A 34 6.96 -13.05 -5.22
C ASN A 34 8.21 -13.02 -6.11
N VAL A 35 8.07 -12.48 -7.32
CA VAL A 35 9.15 -12.34 -8.32
C VAL A 35 9.60 -10.88 -8.52
N ALA A 36 9.30 -9.99 -7.57
CA ALA A 36 9.62 -8.56 -7.68
C ALA A 36 11.13 -8.29 -7.81
N ALA A 37 11.96 -9.05 -7.11
CA ALA A 37 13.41 -8.92 -7.15
C ALA A 37 14.00 -9.27 -8.52
N ASP A 38 13.38 -10.25 -9.21
CA ASP A 38 13.84 -10.74 -10.52
C ASP A 38 13.40 -9.83 -11.68
N HIS A 39 12.35 -9.03 -11.47
CA HIS A 39 11.77 -8.17 -12.50
C HIS A 39 11.61 -6.70 -12.08
N PRO A 40 12.70 -5.99 -11.72
CA PRO A 40 12.62 -4.61 -11.24
C PRO A 40 12.06 -3.63 -12.28
N GLY A 41 12.33 -3.86 -13.57
CA GLY A 41 11.78 -3.02 -14.65
C GLY A 41 10.26 -3.13 -14.78
N THR A 42 9.71 -4.34 -14.59
CA THR A 42 8.26 -4.58 -14.61
C THR A 42 7.59 -3.90 -13.42
N VAL A 43 8.20 -4.00 -12.24
CA VAL A 43 7.74 -3.30 -11.02
C VAL A 43 7.64 -1.80 -11.26
N GLN A 44 8.72 -1.17 -11.76
CA GLN A 44 8.72 0.28 -12.00
C GLN A 44 7.64 0.70 -13.00
N LYS A 45 7.47 -0.05 -14.10
CA LYS A 45 6.45 0.23 -15.11
C LYS A 45 5.03 0.15 -14.53
N LEU A 46 4.75 -0.90 -13.77
CA LEU A 46 3.44 -1.09 -13.15
C LEU A 46 3.16 -0.03 -12.09
N GLN A 47 4.17 0.33 -11.29
CA GLN A 47 4.04 1.37 -10.28
C GLN A 47 3.77 2.75 -10.91
N ALA A 48 4.49 3.10 -11.99
CA ALA A 48 4.23 4.34 -12.73
C ALA A 48 2.79 4.40 -13.26
N ARG A 49 2.31 3.30 -13.84
CA ARG A 49 0.94 3.19 -14.33
C ARG A 49 -0.10 3.31 -13.20
N MET A 50 0.16 2.69 -12.06
CA MET A 50 -0.70 2.81 -10.87
C MET A 50 -0.83 4.27 -10.44
N THR A 51 0.29 5.00 -10.33
CA THR A 51 0.30 6.43 -9.96
C THR A 51 -0.43 7.31 -10.98
N GLU A 52 -0.28 7.02 -12.28
CA GLU A 52 -1.01 7.73 -13.33
C GLU A 52 -2.53 7.56 -13.18
N LEU A 53 -2.98 6.32 -12.98
CA LEU A 53 -4.40 6.01 -12.78
C LEU A 53 -4.95 6.60 -11.48
N ASP A 54 -4.20 6.55 -10.38
CA ASP A 54 -4.60 7.18 -9.11
C ASP A 54 -4.79 8.68 -9.26
N ASN A 55 -3.90 9.35 -9.99
CA ASN A 55 -4.02 10.78 -10.28
C ASN A 55 -5.27 11.07 -11.11
N GLU A 56 -5.57 10.24 -12.11
CA GLU A 56 -6.78 10.36 -12.93
C GLU A 56 -8.05 10.16 -12.10
N ILE A 57 -8.11 9.10 -11.28
CA ILE A 57 -9.24 8.80 -10.40
C ILE A 57 -9.45 9.93 -9.39
N THR A 58 -8.36 10.43 -8.79
CA THR A 58 -8.41 11.54 -7.82
C THR A 58 -8.95 12.81 -8.46
N ARG A 59 -8.52 13.15 -9.68
CA ARG A 59 -9.03 14.32 -10.42
C ARG A 59 -10.52 14.20 -10.76
N ASN A 60 -10.97 12.99 -11.07
CA ASN A 60 -12.36 12.69 -11.43
C ASN A 60 -13.24 12.29 -10.23
N ALA A 61 -12.71 12.34 -9.00
CA ALA A 61 -13.43 11.93 -7.81
C ALA A 61 -14.64 12.83 -7.56
N ARG A 62 -15.82 12.22 -7.39
CA ARG A 62 -17.04 12.96 -7.07
C ARG A 62 -16.94 13.56 -5.67
N ALA A 63 -17.49 14.76 -5.49
CA ALA A 63 -17.61 15.36 -4.17
C ALA A 63 -18.40 14.43 -3.23
N PRO A 64 -17.97 14.28 -1.96
CA PRO A 64 -18.73 13.52 -0.98
C PRO A 64 -20.09 14.18 -0.75
N TRP A 65 -21.13 13.38 -0.50
CA TRP A 65 -22.44 13.93 -0.17
C TRP A 65 -22.36 14.68 1.17
N GLN A 66 -22.69 15.98 1.14
CA GLN A 66 -22.81 16.79 2.34
C GLN A 66 -24.28 16.82 2.78
N LYS A 67 -24.51 16.43 4.04
CA LYS A 67 -25.83 16.41 4.70
C LYS A 67 -26.27 17.80 5.12
#